data_AF-A6MKF3-F1
#
_entry.id   AF-A6MKF3-F1
#
_cell.length_a   1.000
_cell.length_b   1.000
_cell.length_c   1.000
_cell.angle_alpha   90.00
_cell.angle_beta   90.00
_cell.angle_gamma   90.00
#
_symmetry.space_group_name_H-M   'P 1'
#
loop_
_entity.id
_entity.type
_entity.pdbx_description
1 polymer ?
#
loop_
_entity_poly.entity_id
_entity_poly.type
_entity_poly.pdbx_seq_one_letter_code
_entity_poly.pdbx_strand_id
1 'polypeptide(L)'
;HNRVGQILHPEECMYAVGQGALGVEVRAKDQDILDMVGVLHDPETLLRCIAERAFLRHLEGGCSVPVAVHTAMKDGQLYLTGGVWSLDGSDSIQDTMQATIHVPAQHEDGPEDDPQLVGITARNIPRGPQLAAQNLGISLANLLLSKGAKNILDIARQLNDAH
;
A
#
# COMPACT_ATOMS: atom_id res chain seq x y z
N HIS A 1 -2.32 -26.13 16.76
CA HIS A 1 -2.89 -25.45 15.57
C HIS A 1 -4.34 -25.09 15.89
N ASN A 2 -4.84 -23.91 15.51
CA ASN A 2 -6.08 -23.24 15.99
C ASN A 2 -5.90 -22.30 17.20
N ARG A 3 -4.95 -21.37 17.13
CA ARG A 3 -4.73 -20.34 18.17
C ARG A 3 -5.51 -19.05 17.95
N VAL A 4 -6.06 -18.83 16.75
CA VAL A 4 -6.84 -17.63 16.42
C VAL A 4 -8.22 -17.76 17.05
N GLY A 5 -8.54 -16.85 17.99
CA GLY A 5 -9.84 -16.78 18.64
C GLY A 5 -10.85 -15.88 17.93
N GLN A 6 -10.37 -14.82 17.29
CA GLN A 6 -11.18 -13.84 16.54
C GLN A 6 -10.35 -13.27 15.38
N ILE A 7 -11.01 -12.99 14.26
CA ILE A 7 -10.49 -12.18 13.17
C ILE A 7 -11.19 -10.82 13.30
N LEU A 8 -10.41 -9.73 13.36
CA LEU A 8 -10.94 -8.38 13.47
C LEU A 8 -11.28 -7.84 12.09
N HIS A 9 -12.45 -7.24 11.95
CA HIS A 9 -12.89 -6.59 10.72
C HIS A 9 -12.33 -5.16 10.61
N PRO A 10 -12.33 -4.53 9.41
CA PRO A 10 -11.79 -3.19 9.22
C PRO A 10 -12.41 -2.11 10.11
N GLU A 11 -13.68 -2.29 10.51
CA GLU A 11 -14.38 -1.41 11.44
C GLU A 11 -13.86 -1.52 12.88
N GLU A 12 -13.22 -2.64 13.23
CA GLU A 12 -12.60 -2.89 14.53
C GLU A 12 -11.11 -2.55 14.51
N CYS A 13 -10.38 -3.02 13.48
CA CYS A 13 -8.95 -2.79 13.34
C CYS A 13 -8.52 -2.97 11.87
N MET A 14 -8.19 -1.86 11.21
CA MET A 14 -7.53 -1.90 9.90
C MET A 14 -6.10 -2.46 10.01
N TYR A 15 -5.61 -3.05 8.92
CA TYR A 15 -4.34 -3.76 8.91
C TYR A 15 -3.17 -2.85 8.51
N ALA A 16 -1.95 -3.29 8.82
CA ALA A 16 -0.73 -2.55 8.45
C ALA A 16 -0.45 -2.66 6.94
N VAL A 17 0.13 -1.63 6.33
CA VAL A 17 0.46 -1.61 4.89
C VAL A 17 1.25 -2.84 4.45
N GLY A 18 0.72 -3.60 3.49
CA GLY A 18 1.31 -4.84 2.98
C GLY A 18 1.19 -6.06 3.90
N GLN A 19 0.40 -5.99 4.98
CA GLN A 19 0.22 -7.12 5.90
C GLN A 19 -0.35 -8.34 5.18
N GLY A 20 0.30 -9.49 5.38
CA GLY A 20 -0.11 -10.77 4.77
C GLY A 20 0.53 -11.04 3.40
N ALA A 21 1.13 -10.04 2.76
CA ALA A 21 1.90 -10.22 1.53
C ALA A 21 3.38 -10.54 1.83
N LEU A 22 4.01 -11.31 0.94
CA LEU A 22 5.46 -11.54 0.96
C LEU A 22 6.11 -10.76 -0.18
N GLY A 23 7.21 -10.06 0.13
CA GLY A 23 8.05 -9.39 -0.86
C GLY A 23 9.38 -10.12 -1.05
N VAL A 24 9.85 -10.22 -2.29
CA VAL A 24 11.18 -10.78 -2.61
C VAL A 24 12.11 -9.64 -2.98
N GLU A 25 13.14 -9.41 -2.15
CA GLU A 25 14.14 -8.37 -2.41
C GLU A 25 15.27 -8.92 -3.28
N VAL A 26 15.57 -8.21 -4.36
CA VAL A 26 16.62 -8.56 -5.33
C VAL A 26 17.40 -7.32 -5.74
N ARG A 27 18.56 -7.51 -6.37
CA ARG A 27 19.35 -6.39 -6.90
C ARG A 27 18.63 -5.74 -8.08
N ALA A 28 18.45 -4.42 -8.05
CA ALA A 28 17.69 -3.68 -9.06
C ALA A 28 18.23 -3.77 -10.51
N LYS A 29 19.50 -4.15 -10.69
CA LYS A 29 20.16 -4.26 -12.02
C LYS A 29 20.41 -5.71 -12.46
N ASP A 30 19.84 -6.69 -11.75
CA ASP A 30 20.04 -8.11 -12.00
C ASP A 30 18.82 -8.67 -12.74
N GLN A 31 18.85 -8.57 -14.07
CA GLN A 31 17.71 -8.92 -14.93
C GLN A 31 17.37 -10.41 -14.86
N ASP A 32 18.38 -11.28 -14.89
CA ASP A 32 18.21 -12.73 -14.79
C ASP A 32 17.40 -13.11 -13.53
N ILE A 33 17.70 -12.48 -12.39
CA ILE A 33 16.97 -12.71 -11.14
C ILE A 33 15.59 -12.07 -11.17
N LEU A 34 15.44 -10.86 -11.71
CA LEU A 34 14.14 -10.19 -11.83
C LEU A 34 13.16 -11.00 -12.69
N ASP A 35 13.63 -11.55 -13.81
CA ASP A 35 12.82 -12.37 -14.71
C ASP A 35 12.42 -13.69 -14.02
N MET A 36 13.36 -14.31 -13.29
CA MET A 36 13.09 -15.54 -12.54
C MET A 36 12.03 -15.36 -11.45
N VAL A 37 12.10 -14.28 -10.67
CA VAL A 37 11.14 -14.03 -9.58
C VAL A 37 9.85 -13.39 -10.07
N GLY A 38 9.82 -12.83 -11.28
CA GLY A 38 8.64 -12.18 -11.86
C GLY A 38 7.42 -13.10 -11.94
N VAL A 39 7.63 -14.42 -12.09
CA VAL A 39 6.57 -15.44 -12.07
C VAL A 39 5.80 -15.50 -10.75
N LEU A 40 6.37 -14.98 -9.66
CA LEU A 40 5.75 -14.99 -8.32
C LEU A 40 4.77 -13.83 -8.11
N HIS A 41 4.70 -12.87 -9.04
CA HIS A 41 3.78 -11.74 -8.91
C HIS A 41 2.32 -12.21 -9.03
N ASP A 42 1.55 -11.98 -7.96
CA ASP A 42 0.10 -11.98 -8.01
C ASP A 42 -0.40 -10.57 -8.38
N PRO A 43 -1.04 -10.36 -9.55
CA PRO A 43 -1.40 -9.02 -10.00
C PRO A 43 -2.37 -8.28 -9.07
N GLU A 44 -3.30 -9.00 -8.44
CA GLU A 44 -4.26 -8.39 -7.52
C GLU A 44 -3.54 -7.85 -6.26
N THR A 45 -2.74 -8.69 -5.61
CA THR A 45 -1.95 -8.34 -4.43
C THR A 45 -0.93 -7.25 -4.75
N LEU A 46 -0.27 -7.31 -5.92
CA LEU A 46 0.68 -6.30 -6.37
C LEU A 46 0.04 -4.91 -6.43
N LEU A 47 -1.13 -4.78 -7.07
CA LEU A 47 -1.81 -3.49 -7.22
C LEU A 47 -2.27 -2.94 -5.87
N ARG A 48 -2.81 -3.80 -5.00
CA ARG A 48 -3.19 -3.44 -3.63
C ARG A 48 -1.98 -2.93 -2.84
N CYS A 49 -0.88 -3.67 -2.84
CA CYS A 49 0.37 -3.29 -2.18
C CYS A 49 0.97 -1.98 -2.73
N ILE A 50 0.90 -1.74 -4.04
CA ILE A 50 1.35 -0.47 -4.63
C ILE A 50 0.52 0.70 -4.08
N ALA A 51 -0.80 0.59 -4.05
CA ALA A 51 -1.67 1.63 -3.54
C ALA A 51 -1.42 1.91 -2.04
N GLU A 52 -1.33 0.87 -1.22
CA GLU A 52 -1.07 0.98 0.22
C GLU A 52 0.30 1.61 0.51
N ARG A 53 1.35 1.17 -0.20
CA ARG A 53 2.71 1.72 -0.03
C ARG A 53 2.83 3.14 -0.55
N ALA A 54 2.14 3.48 -1.65
CA ALA A 54 2.10 4.84 -2.16
C ALA A 54 1.42 5.78 -1.17
N PHE A 55 0.31 5.35 -0.57
CA PHE A 55 -0.38 6.06 0.50
C PHE A 55 0.56 6.33 1.70
N LEU A 56 1.19 5.28 2.25
CA LEU A 56 2.08 5.42 3.40
C LEU A 56 3.29 6.32 3.11
N ARG A 57 3.94 6.10 1.95
CA ARG A 57 5.11 6.88 1.55
C ARG A 57 4.77 8.37 1.38
N HIS A 58 3.60 8.67 0.84
CA HIS A 58 3.17 10.06 0.59
C HIS A 58 2.72 10.78 1.86
N LEU A 59 2.22 10.05 2.87
CA LEU A 59 2.02 10.59 4.23
C LEU A 59 3.35 10.85 4.97
N GLU A 60 4.50 10.51 4.36
CA GLU A 60 5.81 10.49 5.01
C GLU A 60 5.80 9.61 6.28
N GLY A 61 4.94 8.58 6.31
CA GLY A 61 4.82 7.65 7.42
C GLY A 61 5.95 6.64 7.42
N GLY A 62 6.62 6.47 8.56
CA GLY A 62 7.56 5.37 8.81
C GLY A 62 6.88 4.16 9.46
N CYS A 63 7.65 3.12 9.82
CA CYS A 63 7.13 1.94 10.53
C CYS A 63 6.56 2.26 11.93
N SER A 64 6.91 3.42 12.50
CA SER A 64 6.57 3.81 13.87
C SER A 64 5.43 4.81 13.93
N VAL A 65 4.57 4.91 12.92
CA VAL A 65 3.38 5.78 12.98
C VAL A 65 2.09 4.97 12.93
N PRO A 66 1.05 5.39 13.67
CA PRO A 66 -0.27 4.75 13.69
C PRO A 66 -1.04 5.00 12.38
N VAL A 67 -0.62 4.31 11.32
CA VAL A 67 -1.24 4.32 9.99
C VAL A 67 -1.72 2.90 9.68
N ALA A 68 -2.95 2.80 9.19
CA ALA A 68 -3.53 1.53 8.78
C ALA A 68 -4.33 1.69 7.50
N VAL A 69 -4.55 0.57 6.81
CA VAL A 69 -5.21 0.51 5.51
C VAL A 69 -6.15 -0.68 5.42
N HIS A 70 -7.05 -0.61 4.46
CA HIS A 70 -7.82 -1.74 3.97
C HIS A 70 -8.01 -1.59 2.45
N THR A 71 -7.73 -2.64 1.68
CA THR A 71 -7.92 -2.67 0.24
C THR A 71 -8.78 -3.83 -0.21
N ALA A 72 -9.56 -3.59 -1.27
CA ALA A 72 -10.35 -4.63 -1.93
C ALA A 72 -10.34 -4.40 -3.45
N MET A 73 -10.22 -5.47 -4.21
CA MET A 73 -10.44 -5.47 -5.65
C MET A 73 -11.80 -6.13 -5.93
N LYS A 74 -12.74 -5.37 -6.49
CA LYS A 74 -14.07 -5.88 -6.81
C LYS A 74 -14.68 -5.12 -7.99
N ASP A 75 -15.35 -5.82 -8.89
CA ASP A 75 -16.11 -5.22 -9.99
C ASP A 75 -15.28 -4.24 -10.87
N GLY A 76 -13.99 -4.54 -11.08
CA GLY A 76 -13.08 -3.69 -11.84
C GLY A 76 -12.65 -2.39 -11.13
N GLN A 77 -12.82 -2.34 -9.80
CA GLN A 77 -12.43 -1.22 -8.95
C GLN A 77 -11.42 -1.69 -7.91
N LEU A 78 -10.41 -0.85 -7.67
CA LEU A 78 -9.58 -0.91 -6.47
C LEU A 78 -10.14 0.07 -5.45
N TYR A 79 -10.51 -0.44 -4.28
CA TYR A 79 -10.88 0.34 -3.11
C TYR A 79 -9.66 0.45 -2.18
N LEU A 80 -9.41 1.65 -1.69
CA LEU A 80 -8.41 1.92 -0.66
C LEU A 80 -9.06 2.76 0.44
N THR A 81 -9.20 2.17 1.61
CA THR A 81 -9.46 2.86 2.87
C THR A 81 -8.15 3.04 3.60
N GLY A 82 -7.90 4.23 4.13
CA GLY A 82 -6.68 4.57 4.85
C GLY A 82 -7.00 5.48 6.03
N GLY A 83 -6.26 5.31 7.11
CA GLY A 83 -6.45 6.06 8.33
C GLY A 83 -5.17 6.42 9.04
N VAL A 84 -5.25 7.49 9.83
CA VAL A 84 -4.24 7.90 10.81
C VAL A 84 -4.91 8.12 12.17
N TRP A 85 -4.21 7.81 13.25
CA TRP A 85 -4.69 7.99 14.62
C TRP A 85 -3.64 8.67 15.50
N SER A 86 -4.03 9.29 16.61
CA SER A 86 -3.09 9.58 17.70
C SER A 86 -2.68 8.29 18.40
N LEU A 87 -1.58 8.31 19.18
CA LEU A 87 -1.10 7.11 19.90
C LEU A 87 -2.13 6.55 20.91
N ASP A 88 -2.98 7.42 21.46
CA ASP A 88 -4.06 7.04 22.37
C ASP A 88 -5.40 6.77 21.65
N GLY A 89 -5.45 6.98 20.33
CA GLY A 89 -6.63 6.79 19.49
C GLY A 89 -7.73 7.85 19.65
N SER A 90 -7.51 8.93 20.41
CA SER A 90 -8.50 9.98 20.65
C SER A 90 -8.77 10.84 19.40
N ASP A 91 -7.73 11.09 18.60
CA ASP A 91 -7.83 11.76 17.30
C ASP A 91 -7.70 10.74 16.18
N SER A 92 -8.53 10.86 15.15
CA SER A 92 -8.40 10.03 13.95
C SER A 92 -8.92 10.71 12.70
N ILE A 93 -8.32 10.37 11.56
CA ILE A 93 -8.80 10.74 10.23
C ILE A 93 -8.79 9.49 9.37
N GLN A 94 -9.93 9.16 8.78
CA GLN A 94 -10.11 7.99 7.93
C GLN A 94 -10.92 8.41 6.71
N ASP A 95 -10.52 7.94 5.53
CA ASP A 95 -11.29 8.10 4.30
C ASP A 95 -11.13 6.88 3.40
N THR A 96 -12.04 6.77 2.44
CA THR A 96 -11.99 5.77 1.37
C THR A 96 -12.00 6.45 0.01
N MET A 97 -11.14 5.97 -0.88
CA MET A 97 -11.17 6.31 -2.30
C MET A 97 -11.22 5.03 -3.13
N GLN A 98 -11.65 5.16 -4.38
CA GLN A 98 -11.66 4.08 -5.35
C GLN A 98 -11.17 4.56 -6.71
N ALA A 99 -10.65 3.63 -7.52
CA ALA A 99 -10.31 3.88 -8.91
C ALA A 99 -10.67 2.68 -9.78
N THR A 100 -11.09 2.95 -11.02
CA THR A 100 -11.32 1.91 -12.04
C THR A 100 -9.98 1.29 -12.42
N ILE A 101 -9.72 0.09 -11.92
CA ILE A 101 -8.48 -0.66 -12.16
C ILE A 101 -8.88 -2.12 -12.39
N HIS A 102 -8.61 -2.61 -13.59
CA HIS A 102 -8.82 -4.01 -13.93
C HIS A 102 -7.58 -4.81 -13.54
N VAL A 103 -7.79 -5.94 -12.86
CA VAL A 103 -6.70 -6.90 -12.61
C VAL A 103 -6.27 -7.45 -13.97
N PRO A 104 -4.99 -7.30 -14.37
CA PRO A 104 -4.53 -7.82 -15.64
C PRO A 104 -4.49 -9.35 -15.58
N ALA A 105 -5.10 -10.00 -16.58
CA ALA A 105 -5.12 -11.45 -16.70
C ALA A 105 -3.92 -12.01 -17.48
N GLN A 106 -3.17 -11.15 -18.16
CA GLN A 106 -2.06 -11.52 -19.03
C GLN A 106 -0.79 -10.79 -18.59
N HIS A 107 0.32 -11.48 -18.73
CA HIS A 107 1.64 -10.88 -18.61
C HIS A 107 1.99 -10.11 -19.88
N GLU A 108 2.82 -9.09 -19.73
CA GLU A 108 3.39 -8.31 -20.84
C GLU A 108 4.91 -8.37 -20.77
N ASP A 109 5.57 -8.15 -21.90
CA ASP A 109 7.02 -7.94 -21.94
C ASP A 109 7.29 -6.43 -21.83
N GLY A 110 7.27 -5.93 -20.60
CA GLY A 110 7.44 -4.51 -20.29
C GLY A 110 8.89 -4.04 -20.43
N PRO A 111 9.12 -2.74 -20.68
CA PRO A 111 10.46 -2.21 -20.92
C PRO A 111 11.37 -2.31 -19.68
N GLU A 112 12.65 -2.59 -19.90
CA GLU A 112 13.65 -2.78 -18.84
C GLU A 112 13.97 -1.49 -18.05
N ASP A 113 13.85 -0.33 -18.70
CA ASP A 113 14.23 0.98 -18.17
C ASP A 113 13.11 1.67 -17.37
N ASP A 114 11.92 1.08 -17.32
CA ASP A 114 10.83 1.59 -16.51
C ASP A 114 11.22 1.62 -15.02
N PRO A 115 11.06 2.78 -14.34
CA PRO A 115 11.46 2.89 -12.94
C PRO A 115 10.55 2.07 -12.03
N GLN A 116 11.11 1.56 -10.94
CA GLN A 116 10.34 0.89 -9.88
C GLN A 116 9.28 1.83 -9.28
N LEU A 117 8.14 1.26 -8.86
CA LEU A 117 7.08 1.99 -8.17
C LEU A 117 7.11 1.62 -6.69
N VAL A 118 7.29 2.61 -5.82
CA VAL A 118 7.29 2.42 -4.35
C VAL A 118 8.21 1.26 -3.87
N GLY A 119 9.33 1.05 -4.56
CA GLY A 119 10.28 -0.02 -4.28
C GLY A 119 9.97 -1.37 -4.96
N ILE A 120 9.04 -1.41 -5.92
CA ILE A 120 8.57 -2.64 -6.58
C ILE A 120 8.89 -2.61 -8.08
N THR A 121 9.48 -3.69 -8.57
CA THR A 121 9.69 -3.97 -9.99
C THR A 121 8.77 -5.11 -10.42
N ALA A 122 7.86 -4.83 -11.35
CA ALA A 122 6.89 -5.80 -11.89
C ALA A 122 6.70 -5.55 -13.39
N ARG A 123 7.77 -5.71 -14.17
CA ARG A 123 7.78 -5.41 -15.62
C ARG A 123 6.94 -6.38 -16.43
N ASN A 124 6.76 -7.59 -15.91
CA ASN A 124 5.93 -8.62 -16.53
C ASN A 124 4.42 -8.39 -16.30
N ILE A 125 4.02 -7.29 -15.66
CA ILE A 125 2.63 -6.91 -15.40
C ILE A 125 2.36 -5.56 -16.08
N PRO A 126 1.21 -5.35 -16.74
CA PRO A 126 0.91 -4.10 -17.42
C PRO A 126 1.11 -2.87 -16.53
N ARG A 127 1.79 -1.85 -17.08
CA ARG A 127 2.21 -0.66 -16.33
C ARG A 127 1.06 0.27 -15.94
N GLY A 128 0.05 0.38 -16.81
CA GLY A 128 -1.11 1.27 -16.62
C GLY A 128 -1.83 1.06 -15.28
N PRO A 129 -2.28 -0.18 -14.96
CA PRO A 129 -2.87 -0.51 -13.66
C PRO A 129 -1.98 -0.17 -12.46
N GLN A 130 -0.67 -0.39 -12.56
CA GLN A 130 0.28 -0.09 -11.48
C GLN A 130 0.34 1.42 -11.18
N LEU A 131 0.40 2.26 -12.22
CA LEU A 131 0.37 3.71 -12.08
C LEU A 131 -0.97 4.20 -11.51
N ALA A 132 -2.08 3.61 -11.93
CA ALA A 132 -3.40 3.93 -11.39
C ALA A 132 -3.50 3.61 -9.89
N ALA A 133 -2.96 2.46 -9.46
CA ALA A 133 -2.90 2.07 -8.05
C ALA A 133 -2.03 3.02 -7.23
N GLN A 134 -0.86 3.42 -7.75
CA GLN A 134 0.00 4.40 -7.10
C GLN A 134 -0.72 5.74 -6.93
N ASN A 135 -1.38 6.22 -7.99
CA ASN A 135 -2.14 7.47 -7.96
C ASN A 135 -3.27 7.43 -6.93
N LEU A 136 -4.00 6.32 -6.83
CA LEU A 136 -5.03 6.14 -5.80
C LEU A 136 -4.47 6.35 -4.38
N GLY A 137 -3.32 5.73 -4.09
CA GLY A 137 -2.64 5.89 -2.80
C GLY A 137 -2.22 7.34 -2.52
N ILE A 138 -1.62 8.00 -3.52
CA ILE A 138 -1.22 9.42 -3.41
C ILE A 138 -2.43 10.33 -3.21
N SER A 139 -3.52 10.10 -3.95
CA SER A 139 -4.75 10.88 -3.83
C SER A 139 -5.37 10.78 -2.44
N LEU A 140 -5.45 9.57 -1.87
CA LEU A 140 -5.96 9.38 -0.52
C LEU A 140 -5.06 10.04 0.53
N ALA A 141 -3.74 9.92 0.38
CA ALA A 141 -2.79 10.56 1.29
C ALA A 141 -2.93 12.09 1.25
N ASN A 142 -3.05 12.70 0.06
CA ASN A 142 -3.31 14.14 -0.08
C ASN A 142 -4.62 14.57 0.60
N LEU A 143 -5.69 13.77 0.46
CA LEU A 143 -6.95 14.04 1.13
C LEU A 143 -6.76 14.06 2.66
N LEU A 144 -6.10 13.04 3.22
CA LEU A 144 -5.83 12.95 4.66
C LEU A 144 -4.95 14.11 5.16
N LEU A 145 -3.91 14.47 4.40
CA LEU A 145 -3.06 15.63 4.71
C LEU A 145 -3.87 16.93 4.73
N SER A 146 -4.79 17.11 3.77
CA SER A 146 -5.68 18.28 3.73
C SER A 146 -6.63 18.37 4.94
N LYS A 147 -6.94 17.23 5.55
CA LYS A 147 -7.76 17.11 6.77
C LYS A 147 -6.95 17.23 8.07
N GLY A 148 -5.63 17.42 8.00
CA GLY A 148 -4.77 17.62 9.16
C GLY A 148 -3.98 16.40 9.63
N ALA A 149 -3.92 15.31 8.83
CA ALA A 149 -3.20 14.09 9.19
C ALA A 149 -1.72 14.34 9.57
N LYS A 150 -1.09 15.35 8.97
CA LYS A 150 0.30 15.73 9.28
C LYS A 150 0.50 16.03 10.77
N ASN A 151 -0.41 16.77 11.39
CA ASN A 151 -0.29 17.16 12.79
C ASN A 151 -0.37 15.93 13.72
N ILE A 152 -1.28 15.01 13.43
CA ILE A 152 -1.43 13.75 14.18
C ILE A 152 -0.15 12.92 14.09
N LEU A 153 0.40 12.78 12.88
CA LEU A 153 1.62 12.01 12.63
C LEU A 153 2.87 12.64 13.28
N ASP A 154 2.99 13.97 13.25
CA ASP A 154 4.12 14.69 13.87
C ASP A 154 4.12 14.51 15.39
N ILE A 155 2.96 14.61 16.04
CA ILE A 155 2.82 14.36 17.48
C ILE A 155 3.14 12.91 17.81
N ALA A 156 2.61 11.96 17.04
CA ALA A 156 2.87 10.53 17.26
C ALA A 156 4.36 10.19 17.13
N ARG A 157 5.09 10.80 16.19
CA ARG A 157 6.54 10.63 16.03
C ARG A 157 7.32 11.15 17.23
N GLN A 158 7.05 12.40 17.64
CA GLN A 158 7.75 13.01 18.77
C GLN A 158 7.60 12.19 20.06
N LEU A 159 6.43 11.63 20.29
CA LEU A 159 6.17 10.78 21.45
C LEU A 159 6.88 9.43 21.36
N ASN A 160 7.03 8.86 20.16
CA ASN A 160 7.78 7.61 19.96
C ASN A 160 9.30 7.80 20.10
N ASP A 161 9.85 8.95 19.72
CA ASP A 161 11.29 9.24 19.86
C ASP A 161 11.67 9.65 21.30
N ALA A 162 10.69 9.96 22.15
CA ALA A 162 10.89 10.33 23.55
C ALA A 162 11.08 9.13 24.51
N HIS A 163 10.98 7.90 23.99
CA HIS A 163 11.08 6.63 24.72
C HIS A 163 12.27 5.79 24.22
#